data_AF-A0A137Q9B0-F1
#
_entry.id   AF-A0A137Q9B0-F1
#
_cell.length_a   1.000
_cell.length_b   1.000
_cell.length_c   1.000
_cell.angle_alpha   90.00
_cell.angle_beta   90.00
_cell.angle_gamma   90.00
#
_symmetry.space_group_name_H-M   'P 1'
#
loop_
_entity.id
_entity.type
_entity.pdbx_description
1 polymer ?
#
loop_
_entity_poly.entity_id
_entity_poly.type
_entity_poly.pdbx_seq_one_letter_code
_entity_poly.pdbx_strand_id
1 'polypeptide(L)'
;MFKVTKLGNQRAILGIPWLIANNSTIDWKHQTLTLVSPEEKYQELLDSISDEILYLEENDEEDKLNLKVNTMMELAQKYTKQQLDNPIDIVPEEYYRYMKIFSDKEAKRFPPAQKWDHRIELLPSFEPKAFPNYKLAPKEMEELDKFLDKNLKKKYIQPSKLPMASPFFFVGKKDRKLRPCQDY
;
A
#
# COMPACT_ATOMS: atom_id res chain seq x y z
N MET A 1 22.42 -4.71 18.05
CA MET A 1 21.64 -3.46 18.13
C MET A 1 20.18 -3.83 17.96
N PHE A 2 19.43 -3.96 19.05
CA PHE A 2 18.01 -4.29 19.02
C PHE A 2 17.19 -3.00 18.89
N LYS A 3 16.00 -3.09 18.27
CA LYS A 3 15.08 -1.94 18.13
C LYS A 3 13.87 -2.21 19.02
N VAL A 4 13.68 -1.40 20.05
CA VAL A 4 12.51 -1.46 20.95
C VAL A 4 11.38 -0.61 20.38
N THR A 5 10.14 -1.10 20.46
CA THR A 5 8.93 -0.37 20.03
C THR A 5 7.77 -0.75 20.96
N LYS A 6 6.78 0.13 21.18
CA LYS A 6 5.59 -0.20 22.00
C LYS A 6 4.84 -1.39 21.40
N LEU A 7 4.69 -2.47 22.17
CA LEU A 7 4.16 -3.78 21.74
C LEU A 7 2.67 -4.02 22.06
N GLY A 8 1.96 -3.03 22.61
CA GLY A 8 0.58 -3.23 23.07
C GLY A 8 0.51 -4.21 24.24
N ASN A 9 -0.38 -5.22 24.17
CA ASN A 9 -0.54 -6.23 25.23
C ASN A 9 0.55 -7.33 25.24
N GLN A 10 1.50 -7.28 24.32
CA GLN A 10 2.54 -8.30 24.18
C GLN A 10 3.79 -7.88 24.96
N ARG A 11 4.41 -8.83 25.66
CA ARG A 11 5.60 -8.57 26.49
C ARG A 11 6.88 -8.41 25.66
N ALA A 12 7.02 -9.17 24.56
CA ALA A 12 8.15 -9.10 23.65
C ALA A 12 7.73 -9.62 22.25
N ILE A 13 8.36 -9.12 21.18
CA ILE A 13 8.32 -9.74 19.84
C ILE A 13 9.75 -10.13 19.48
N LEU A 14 9.96 -11.44 19.32
CA LEU A 14 11.26 -12.01 19.00
C LEU A 14 11.33 -12.33 17.52
N GLY A 15 12.30 -11.74 16.82
CA GLY A 15 12.52 -11.99 15.40
C GLY A 15 13.23 -13.32 15.13
N ILE A 16 13.09 -13.83 13.90
CA ILE A 16 13.77 -15.06 13.44
C ILE A 16 15.29 -15.03 13.68
N PRO A 17 16.03 -13.93 13.42
CA PRO A 17 17.46 -13.88 13.71
C PRO A 17 17.81 -14.10 15.19
N TRP A 18 16.95 -13.63 16.10
CA TRP A 18 17.13 -13.80 17.54
C TRP A 18 16.89 -15.26 17.97
N LEU A 19 15.88 -15.91 17.40
CA LEU A 19 15.58 -17.33 17.67
C LEU A 19 16.72 -18.25 17.19
N ILE A 20 17.31 -17.94 16.02
CA ILE A 20 18.47 -18.67 15.49
C ILE A 20 19.69 -18.47 16.38
N ALA A 21 19.98 -17.22 16.80
CA ALA A 21 21.14 -16.92 17.63
C ALA A 21 21.11 -17.61 19.00
N ASN A 22 19.91 -17.79 19.58
CA ASN A 22 19.72 -18.40 20.90
C ASN A 22 19.30 -19.88 20.82
N ASN A 23 19.29 -20.47 19.62
CA ASN A 23 18.92 -21.87 19.34
C ASN A 23 17.72 -22.38 20.15
N SER A 24 16.66 -21.57 20.19
CA SER A 24 15.52 -21.81 21.07
C SER A 24 14.59 -22.88 20.50
N THR A 25 14.03 -23.73 21.37
CA THR A 25 13.00 -24.70 20.95
C THR A 25 11.60 -24.13 21.22
N ILE A 26 10.75 -24.16 20.19
CA ILE A 26 9.36 -23.66 20.26
C ILE A 26 8.41 -24.84 20.24
N ASP A 27 7.60 -24.99 21.29
CA ASP A 27 6.45 -25.86 21.28
C ASP A 27 5.22 -25.06 20.82
N TRP A 28 4.83 -25.26 19.57
CA TRP A 28 3.68 -24.57 18.98
C TRP A 28 2.33 -25.04 19.55
N LYS A 29 2.25 -26.27 20.07
CA LYS A 29 1.01 -26.84 20.59
C LYS A 29 0.70 -26.28 21.97
N HIS A 30 1.72 -26.12 22.79
CA HIS A 30 1.61 -25.57 24.14
C HIS A 30 1.98 -24.08 24.24
N GLN A 31 2.40 -23.47 23.11
CA GLN A 31 2.83 -22.07 23.00
C GLN A 31 3.97 -21.72 23.97
N THR A 32 4.92 -22.62 24.14
CA THR A 32 6.08 -22.42 25.03
C THR A 32 7.37 -22.27 24.23
N LEU A 33 8.28 -21.48 24.79
CA LEU A 33 9.63 -21.27 24.27
C LEU A 33 10.62 -21.74 25.33
N THR A 34 11.46 -22.71 25.00
CA THR A 34 12.54 -23.15 25.89
C THR A 34 13.88 -22.64 25.37
N LEU A 35 14.54 -21.83 26.18
CA LEU A 35 15.88 -21.31 25.92
C LEU A 35 16.91 -22.28 26.51
N VAL A 36 17.80 -22.81 25.67
CA VAL A 36 18.93 -23.63 26.14
C VAL A 36 20.12 -22.69 26.30
N SER A 37 20.20 -22.03 27.44
CA SER A 37 21.32 -21.14 27.78
C SER A 37 21.92 -21.50 29.14
N PRO A 38 23.25 -21.40 29.32
CA PRO A 38 23.86 -21.41 30.66
C PRO A 38 23.24 -20.31 31.52
N GLU A 39 23.03 -20.59 32.82
CA GLU A 39 22.34 -19.74 33.80
C GLU A 39 22.81 -18.28 33.83
N GLU A 40 24.10 -18.03 33.55
CA GLU A 40 24.70 -16.69 33.54
C GLU A 40 24.14 -15.78 32.43
N LYS A 41 23.85 -16.33 31.25
CA LYS A 41 23.28 -15.57 30.13
C LYS A 41 21.79 -15.26 30.30
N TYR A 42 21.10 -15.96 31.20
CA TYR A 42 19.67 -15.75 31.45
C TYR A 42 19.45 -14.47 32.27
N GLN A 43 20.33 -14.18 33.22
CA GLN A 43 20.26 -12.98 34.04
C GLN A 43 20.62 -11.72 33.22
N GLU A 44 21.68 -11.76 32.41
CA GLU A 44 22.01 -10.63 31.51
C GLU A 44 20.85 -10.28 30.56
N LEU A 45 20.10 -11.28 30.10
CA LEU A 45 18.94 -11.09 29.22
C LEU A 45 17.75 -10.46 29.97
N LEU A 46 17.51 -10.86 31.22
CA LEU A 46 16.44 -10.30 32.05
C LEU A 46 16.74 -8.88 32.51
N ASP A 47 18.00 -8.58 32.84
CA ASP A 47 18.45 -7.24 33.23
C ASP A 47 18.37 -6.28 32.03
N SER A 48 18.81 -6.72 30.84
CA SER A 48 18.69 -5.94 29.61
C SER A 48 17.23 -5.63 29.22
N ILE A 49 16.28 -6.52 29.52
CA ILE A 49 14.85 -6.30 29.25
C ILE A 49 14.26 -5.34 30.28
N SER A 50 14.72 -5.40 31.53
CA SER A 50 14.18 -4.60 32.64
C SER A 50 14.64 -3.13 32.54
N ASP A 51 15.89 -2.88 32.15
CA ASP A 51 16.44 -1.53 32.00
C ASP A 51 15.82 -0.73 30.83
N GLU A 52 15.38 -1.41 29.75
CA GLU A 52 14.72 -0.76 28.61
C GLU A 52 13.25 -0.35 28.88
N ILE A 53 12.59 -0.95 29.87
CA ILE A 53 11.18 -0.66 30.19
C ILE A 53 11.04 0.64 31.02
N LEU A 54 12.11 1.10 31.69
CA LEU A 54 12.07 2.24 32.61
C LEU A 54 12.16 3.63 31.91
N TYR A 55 12.52 3.69 30.62
CA TYR A 55 12.71 4.95 29.87
C TYR A 55 11.58 5.24 28.87
N LEU A 56 10.33 5.32 29.37
CA LEU A 56 9.22 5.90 28.62
C LEU A 56 8.60 7.06 29.40
N GLU A 57 9.38 8.12 29.60
CA GLU A 57 8.81 9.43 29.95
C GLU A 57 8.08 10.01 28.74
N GLU A 58 6.85 10.45 28.97
CA GLU A 58 6.01 11.17 28.03
C GLU A 58 6.71 12.49 27.65
N ASN A 59 7.13 12.62 26.40
CA ASN A 59 7.46 13.91 25.82
C ASN A 59 6.56 14.15 24.62
N ASP A 60 5.58 15.03 24.86
CA ASP A 60 4.87 15.83 23.88
C ASP A 60 5.90 16.64 23.07
N GLU A 61 6.01 16.39 21.76
CA GLU A 61 6.43 17.34 20.72
C GLU A 61 6.49 16.58 19.36
N GLU A 62 5.67 17.02 18.42
CA GLU A 62 5.59 16.59 17.00
C GLU A 62 5.29 15.12 16.66
N ASP A 63 4.05 14.87 16.23
CA ASP A 63 3.60 13.68 15.48
C ASP A 63 4.38 13.48 14.17
N LYS A 64 5.63 13.03 14.25
CA LYS A 64 6.32 12.37 13.15
C LYS A 64 5.66 11.02 12.95
N LEU A 65 4.67 10.99 12.06
CA LEU A 65 4.00 9.78 11.61
C LEU A 65 5.06 8.80 11.08
N ASN A 66 5.52 7.89 11.95
CA ASN A 66 6.45 6.82 11.60
C ASN A 66 5.79 5.93 10.54
N LEU A 67 6.07 6.17 9.26
CA LEU A 67 5.76 5.20 8.20
C LEU A 67 6.61 3.95 8.49
N LYS A 68 6.06 2.97 9.20
CA LYS A 68 6.56 1.60 9.18
C LYS A 68 6.30 1.04 7.79
N VAL A 69 7.21 1.31 6.85
CA VAL A 69 7.34 0.52 5.62
C VAL A 69 7.94 -0.83 6.04
N ASN A 70 7.24 -1.92 5.76
CA ASN A 70 7.80 -3.24 6.02
C ASN A 70 8.84 -3.57 4.94
N THR A 71 9.80 -4.44 5.28
CA THR A 71 10.87 -4.89 4.38
C THR A 71 10.34 -5.39 3.04
N MET A 72 9.15 -5.99 3.03
CA MET A 72 8.46 -6.45 1.83
C MET A 72 8.07 -5.29 0.89
N MET A 73 7.54 -4.20 1.43
CA MET A 73 7.18 -2.99 0.68
C MET A 73 8.43 -2.23 0.24
N GLU A 74 9.52 -2.24 1.02
CA GLU A 74 10.81 -1.69 0.60
C GLU A 74 11.44 -2.50 -0.55
N LEU A 75 11.41 -3.84 -0.47
CA LEU A 75 11.86 -4.71 -1.56
C LEU A 75 11.02 -4.46 -2.81
N ALA A 76 9.69 -4.46 -2.70
CA ALA A 76 8.79 -4.17 -3.82
C ALA A 76 9.06 -2.78 -4.43
N GLN A 77 9.32 -1.76 -3.61
CA GLN A 77 9.69 -0.43 -4.08
C GLN A 77 11.08 -0.40 -4.74
N LYS A 78 12.06 -1.15 -4.23
CA LYS A 78 13.38 -1.28 -4.85
C LYS A 78 13.30 -1.96 -6.21
N TYR A 79 12.52 -3.04 -6.35
CA TYR A 79 12.25 -3.67 -7.64
C TYR A 79 11.46 -2.76 -8.59
N THR A 80 10.56 -1.91 -8.07
CA THR A 80 9.84 -0.92 -8.89
C THR A 80 10.76 0.23 -9.36
N LYS A 81 11.78 0.60 -8.56
CA LYS A 81 12.77 1.65 -8.90
C LYS A 81 13.88 1.15 -9.82
N GLN A 82 14.26 -0.12 -9.71
CA GLN A 82 15.04 -0.81 -10.73
C GLN A 82 14.10 -1.09 -11.91
N GLN A 83 13.86 -0.08 -12.75
CA GLN A 83 13.20 -0.30 -14.03
C GLN A 83 14.06 -1.26 -14.84
N LEU A 84 13.75 -2.56 -14.77
CA LEU A 84 14.08 -3.49 -15.82
C LEU A 84 13.17 -3.11 -16.99
N ASP A 85 13.73 -2.36 -17.93
CA ASP A 85 12.98 -1.80 -19.06
C ASP A 85 12.37 -2.90 -19.97
N ASN A 86 12.85 -4.15 -19.86
CA ASN A 86 12.37 -5.28 -20.64
C ASN A 86 11.46 -6.21 -19.82
N PRO A 87 10.20 -6.42 -20.24
CA PRO A 87 9.27 -7.36 -19.60
C PRO A 87 9.80 -8.81 -19.52
N ILE A 88 10.70 -9.18 -20.42
CA ILE A 88 11.31 -10.52 -20.53
C ILE A 88 12.13 -10.88 -19.28
N ASP A 89 12.74 -9.87 -18.65
CA ASP A 89 13.63 -10.07 -17.51
C ASP A 89 12.86 -10.27 -16.18
N ILE A 90 11.55 -9.99 -16.17
CA ILE A 90 10.69 -10.02 -14.97
C ILE A 90 9.71 -11.19 -15.02
N VAL A 91 9.21 -11.52 -16.20
CA VAL A 91 8.17 -12.54 -16.40
C VAL A 91 8.83 -13.92 -16.43
N PRO A 92 8.34 -14.93 -15.68
CA PRO A 92 8.84 -16.30 -15.80
C PRO A 92 8.61 -16.90 -17.20
N GLU A 93 9.49 -17.81 -17.63
CA GLU A 93 9.49 -18.39 -18.98
C GLU A 93 8.14 -19.04 -19.36
N GLU A 94 7.45 -19.63 -18.40
CA GLU A 94 6.16 -20.29 -18.60
C GLU A 94 5.08 -19.30 -19.09
N TYR A 95 5.24 -18.02 -18.80
CA TYR A 95 4.31 -16.96 -19.18
C TYR A 95 4.75 -16.20 -20.44
N TYR A 96 5.83 -16.60 -21.11
CA TYR A 96 6.32 -15.92 -22.31
C TYR A 96 5.29 -15.90 -23.44
N ARG A 97 4.43 -16.93 -23.53
CA ARG A 97 3.29 -16.95 -24.46
C ARG A 97 2.30 -15.80 -24.24
N TYR A 98 2.24 -15.26 -23.03
CA TYR A 98 1.34 -14.18 -22.63
C TYR A 98 2.04 -12.83 -22.47
N MET A 99 3.25 -12.65 -23.04
CA MET A 99 4.01 -11.38 -22.96
C MET A 99 3.18 -10.14 -23.28
N LYS A 100 2.25 -10.27 -24.24
CA LYS A 100 1.28 -9.25 -24.63
C LYS A 100 0.50 -8.66 -23.44
N ILE A 101 0.14 -9.50 -22.46
CA ILE A 101 -0.65 -9.12 -21.28
C ILE A 101 0.19 -8.25 -20.32
N PHE A 102 1.51 -8.43 -20.32
CA PHE A 102 2.45 -7.67 -19.47
C PHE A 102 2.92 -6.37 -20.12
N SER A 103 2.48 -6.07 -21.36
CA SER A 103 2.83 -4.83 -22.06
C SER A 103 2.03 -3.64 -21.54
N ASP A 104 2.71 -2.67 -20.92
CA ASP A 104 2.10 -1.41 -20.43
C ASP A 104 1.45 -0.60 -21.58
N LYS A 105 1.98 -0.69 -22.80
CA LYS A 105 1.37 -0.05 -23.98
C LYS A 105 0.01 -0.65 -24.31
N GLU A 106 -0.10 -1.98 -24.25
CA GLU A 106 -1.34 -2.68 -24.59
C GLU A 106 -2.37 -2.60 -23.46
N ALA A 107 -1.90 -2.55 -22.21
CA ALA A 107 -2.74 -2.31 -21.04
C ALA A 107 -3.37 -0.90 -21.01
N LYS A 108 -2.83 0.06 -21.78
CA LYS A 108 -3.32 1.45 -21.85
C LYS A 108 -4.53 1.65 -22.79
N ARG A 109 -5.18 0.58 -23.25
CA ARG A 109 -6.33 0.61 -24.16
C ARG A 109 -7.55 -0.04 -23.49
N PHE A 110 -8.74 0.44 -23.80
CA PHE A 110 -9.96 -0.30 -23.47
C PHE A 110 -9.96 -1.69 -24.11
N PRO A 111 -10.50 -2.71 -23.42
CA PRO A 111 -10.69 -4.01 -24.03
C PRO A 111 -11.61 -3.88 -25.25
N PRO A 112 -11.48 -4.77 -26.25
CA PRO A 112 -12.45 -4.83 -27.33
C PRO A 112 -13.84 -5.15 -26.78
N ALA A 113 -14.89 -4.64 -27.44
CA ALA A 113 -16.26 -4.96 -27.07
C ALA A 113 -16.48 -6.48 -27.07
N GLN A 114 -17.14 -6.98 -26.03
CA GLN A 114 -17.43 -8.40 -25.86
C GLN A 114 -18.95 -8.62 -25.83
N LYS A 115 -19.37 -9.89 -25.91
CA LYS A 115 -20.80 -10.27 -25.76
C LYS A 115 -21.40 -9.76 -24.44
N TRP A 116 -20.58 -9.69 -23.41
CA TRP A 116 -20.93 -9.20 -22.08
C TRP A 116 -20.11 -7.93 -21.83
N ASP A 117 -20.73 -6.78 -22.01
CA ASP A 117 -20.14 -5.48 -21.68
C ASP A 117 -20.85 -4.88 -20.47
N HIS A 118 -20.15 -4.05 -19.71
CA HIS A 118 -20.71 -3.44 -18.52
C HIS A 118 -21.76 -2.40 -18.91
N ARG A 119 -22.99 -2.58 -18.44
CA ARG A 119 -24.10 -1.64 -18.59
C ARG A 119 -24.61 -1.24 -17.22
N ILE A 120 -24.86 0.06 -17.05
CA ILE A 120 -25.59 0.58 -15.90
C ILE A 120 -27.06 0.66 -16.30
N GLU A 121 -27.91 -0.16 -15.68
CA GLU A 121 -29.36 -0.13 -15.85
C GLU A 121 -29.97 0.89 -14.89
N LEU A 122 -30.70 1.86 -15.42
CA LEU A 122 -31.36 2.88 -14.63
C LEU A 122 -32.77 2.41 -14.25
N LEU A 123 -33.20 2.75 -13.03
CA LEU A 123 -34.58 2.52 -12.61
C LEU A 123 -35.55 3.36 -13.47
N PRO A 124 -36.77 2.89 -13.75
CA PRO A 124 -37.75 3.66 -14.54
C PRO A 124 -38.12 5.02 -13.93
N SER A 125 -38.00 5.16 -12.61
CA SER A 125 -38.24 6.39 -11.87
C SER A 125 -36.99 7.26 -11.70
N PHE A 126 -35.88 6.94 -12.36
CA PHE A 126 -34.63 7.69 -12.22
C PHE A 126 -34.74 9.04 -12.92
N GLU A 127 -34.44 10.11 -12.17
CA GLU A 127 -34.34 11.47 -12.69
C GLU A 127 -32.87 11.89 -12.75
N PRO A 128 -32.33 12.26 -13.92
CA PRO A 128 -30.97 12.77 -14.06
C PRO A 128 -30.74 14.02 -13.21
N LYS A 129 -29.62 14.05 -12.48
CA LYS A 129 -29.21 15.20 -11.67
C LYS A 129 -27.78 15.59 -11.96
N ALA A 130 -27.53 16.89 -12.10
CA ALA A 130 -26.20 17.45 -12.25
C ALA A 130 -25.80 18.13 -10.93
N PHE A 131 -24.82 17.55 -10.25
CA PHE A 131 -24.25 18.12 -9.04
C PHE A 131 -23.05 19.02 -9.38
N PRO A 132 -22.91 20.17 -8.70
CA PRO A 132 -21.75 21.04 -8.89
C PRO A 132 -20.48 20.39 -8.32
N ASN A 133 -19.34 20.59 -8.97
CA ASN A 133 -18.06 20.13 -8.47
C ASN A 133 -17.68 20.82 -7.15
N TYR A 134 -16.88 20.12 -6.33
CA TYR A 134 -16.25 20.71 -5.16
C TYR A 134 -15.25 21.79 -5.58
N LYS A 135 -15.03 22.77 -4.69
CA LYS A 135 -13.99 23.78 -4.88
C LYS A 135 -12.63 23.11 -4.71
N LEU A 136 -11.81 23.18 -5.76
CA LEU A 136 -10.45 22.63 -5.78
C LEU A 136 -9.43 23.71 -5.45
N ALA A 137 -8.42 23.36 -4.67
CA ALA A 137 -7.25 24.21 -4.45
C ALA A 137 -6.42 24.34 -5.74
N PRO A 138 -5.56 25.37 -5.89
CA PRO A 138 -4.75 25.56 -7.10
C PRO A 138 -3.92 24.33 -7.50
N LYS A 139 -3.32 23.65 -6.51
CA LYS A 139 -2.56 22.41 -6.73
C LYS A 139 -3.43 21.25 -7.22
N GLU A 140 -4.67 21.18 -6.75
CA GLU A 140 -5.63 20.16 -7.17
C GLU A 140 -6.14 20.41 -8.58
N MET A 141 -6.34 21.68 -8.96
CA MET A 141 -6.67 22.04 -10.34
C MET A 141 -5.56 21.63 -11.32
N GLU A 142 -4.29 21.87 -10.99
CA GLU A 142 -3.17 21.44 -11.84
C GLU A 142 -3.13 19.91 -12.02
N GLU A 143 -3.41 19.16 -10.94
CA GLU A 143 -3.50 17.70 -11.01
C GLU A 143 -4.77 17.21 -11.75
N LEU A 144 -5.87 17.98 -11.71
CA LEU A 144 -7.07 17.71 -12.50
C LEU A 144 -6.76 17.83 -13.99
N ASP A 145 -6.11 18.90 -14.43
CA ASP A 145 -5.75 19.09 -15.85
C ASP A 145 -4.86 17.96 -16.34
N LYS A 146 -3.81 17.59 -15.58
CA LYS A 146 -2.95 16.44 -15.88
C LYS A 146 -3.74 15.13 -15.94
N PHE A 147 -4.71 14.94 -15.05
CA PHE A 147 -5.57 13.76 -15.05
C PHE A 147 -6.44 13.70 -16.31
N LEU A 148 -7.07 14.82 -16.68
CA LEU A 148 -7.92 14.92 -17.87
C LEU A 148 -7.11 14.63 -19.13
N ASP A 149 -6.00 15.32 -19.34
CA ASP A 149 -5.14 15.14 -20.53
C ASP A 149 -4.68 13.69 -20.68
N LYS A 150 -4.22 13.08 -19.59
CA LYS A 150 -3.75 11.69 -19.59
C LYS A 150 -4.86 10.71 -19.96
N ASN A 151 -6.07 10.87 -19.40
CA ASN A 151 -7.17 9.94 -19.63
C ASN A 151 -7.87 10.18 -20.97
N LEU A 152 -7.94 11.42 -21.45
CA LEU A 152 -8.40 11.75 -22.80
C LEU A 152 -7.47 11.17 -23.85
N LYS A 153 -6.14 11.30 -23.68
CA LYS A 153 -5.15 10.71 -24.60
C LYS A 153 -5.26 9.18 -24.67
N LYS A 154 -5.55 8.54 -23.54
CA LYS A 154 -5.82 7.09 -23.47
C LYS A 154 -7.22 6.69 -23.97
N LYS A 155 -8.08 7.67 -24.25
CA LYS A 155 -9.50 7.50 -24.56
C LYS A 155 -10.29 6.80 -23.44
N TYR A 156 -9.84 6.87 -22.19
CA TYR A 156 -10.53 6.29 -21.03
C TYR A 156 -11.76 7.11 -20.64
N ILE A 157 -11.73 8.40 -20.93
CA ILE A 157 -12.85 9.32 -20.79
C ILE A 157 -13.01 10.09 -22.09
N GLN A 158 -14.18 10.68 -22.29
CA GLN A 158 -14.48 11.56 -23.42
C GLN A 158 -15.46 12.66 -23.00
N PRO A 159 -15.46 13.83 -23.65
CA PRO A 159 -16.48 14.83 -23.44
C PRO A 159 -17.87 14.26 -23.72
N SER A 160 -18.83 14.57 -22.84
CA SER A 160 -20.23 14.16 -23.02
C SER A 160 -21.17 15.32 -22.67
N LYS A 161 -22.39 15.28 -23.20
CA LYS A 161 -23.45 16.26 -22.93
C LYS A 161 -24.62 15.59 -22.22
N LEU A 162 -24.34 14.95 -21.09
CA LEU A 162 -25.37 14.29 -20.30
C LEU A 162 -26.04 15.29 -19.36
N PRO A 163 -27.37 15.15 -19.10
CA PRO A 163 -28.07 15.93 -18.09
C PRO A 163 -27.73 15.52 -16.65
N MET A 164 -26.78 14.59 -16.48
CA MET A 164 -26.31 14.06 -15.22
C MET A 164 -24.81 14.30 -15.08
N ALA A 165 -24.41 14.72 -13.88
CA ALA A 165 -23.01 14.89 -13.51
C ALA A 165 -22.85 14.66 -12.01
N SER A 166 -21.77 13.97 -11.63
CA SER A 166 -21.37 13.76 -10.25
C SER A 166 -20.20 14.71 -9.93
N PRO A 167 -19.98 15.09 -8.66
CA PRO A 167 -18.87 15.96 -8.30
C PRO A 167 -17.55 15.18 -8.23
N PHE A 168 -16.46 15.86 -8.58
CA PHE A 168 -15.10 15.33 -8.56
C PHE A 168 -14.25 16.01 -7.47
N PHE A 169 -13.36 15.26 -6.82
CA PHE A 169 -12.44 15.76 -5.80
C PHE A 169 -11.17 14.91 -5.69
N PHE A 170 -10.21 15.35 -4.88
CA PHE A 170 -8.98 14.59 -4.59
C PHE A 170 -8.90 14.13 -3.15
N VAL A 171 -8.28 12.96 -2.96
CA VAL A 171 -7.93 12.42 -1.65
C VAL A 171 -6.41 12.26 -1.54
N GLY A 172 -5.85 12.72 -0.42
CA GLY A 172 -4.42 12.55 -0.13
C GLY A 172 -4.04 11.09 0.13
N LYS A 173 -2.99 10.62 -0.53
CA LYS A 173 -2.35 9.33 -0.23
C LYS A 173 -1.22 9.50 0.79
N LYS A 174 -0.83 8.39 1.42
CA LYS A 174 0.32 8.33 2.35
C LYS A 174 1.64 8.81 1.73
N ASP A 175 1.81 8.65 0.42
CA ASP A 175 2.98 9.11 -0.33
C ASP A 175 2.90 10.61 -0.72
N ARG A 176 1.97 11.36 -0.12
CA ARG A 176 1.69 12.78 -0.38
C ARG A 176 1.18 13.10 -1.81
N LYS A 177 0.86 12.07 -2.61
CA LYS A 177 0.22 12.26 -3.91
C LYS A 177 -1.30 12.37 -3.76
N LEU A 178 -1.93 12.97 -4.75
CA LEU A 178 -3.39 13.08 -4.83
C LEU A 178 -3.98 11.90 -5.60
N ARG A 179 -5.14 11.41 -5.15
CA ARG A 179 -5.95 10.41 -5.86
C ARG A 179 -7.22 11.08 -6.36
N PRO A 180 -7.51 11.04 -7.67
CA PRO A 180 -8.78 11.53 -8.21
C PRO A 180 -9.93 10.61 -7.75
N CYS A 181 -11.02 11.21 -7.26
CA CYS A 181 -12.23 10.54 -6.80
C CYS A 181 -13.48 11.19 -7.39
N GLN A 182 -14.47 10.37 -7.72
CA GLN A 182 -15.77 10.77 -8.26
C GLN A 182 -16.85 10.23 -7.32
N ASP A 183 -17.79 11.08 -6.90
CA ASP A 183 -18.84 10.74 -5.92
C ASP A 183 -20.15 10.36 -6.63
N TYR A 184 -20.26 9.10 -7.08
CA TYR A 184 -21.37 8.62 -7.92
C TYR A 184 -22.69 8.45 -7.14
#